data_AF-A0AAE4HUR2-F1
#
_entry.id   AF-A0AAE4HUR2-F1
#
_cell.length_a   1.000
_cell.length_b   1.000
_cell.length_c   1.000
_cell.angle_alpha   90.00
_cell.angle_beta   90.00
_cell.angle_gamma   90.00
#
_symmetry.space_group_name_H-M   'P 1'
#
loop_
_entity.id
_entity.type
_entity.pdbx_description
1 polymer ?
#
loop_
_entity_poly.entity_id
_entity_poly.type
_entity_poly.pdbx_seq_one_letter_code
_entity_poly.pdbx_strand_id
1 'polypeptide(L)'
;MNITNYTEMKEWISENLLTKQEAIKITNQSPETFQQAVRTRVIRPFYESKEGKGPAIVRLYLRSDIEAYAKKLAIRRKKERQNKV
;
A
#
# COMPACT_ATOMS: atom_id res chain seq x y z
N MET A 1 -3.31 18.40 -15.16
CA MET A 1 -3.87 18.98 -13.92
C MET A 1 -2.99 20.16 -13.55
N ASN A 2 -3.53 21.38 -13.57
CA ASN A 2 -2.82 22.53 -13.00
C ASN A 2 -2.99 22.47 -11.49
N ILE A 3 -1.92 22.12 -10.78
CA ILE A 3 -1.90 22.17 -9.31
C ILE A 3 -1.70 23.64 -8.93
N THR A 4 -2.78 24.41 -8.93
CA THR A 4 -2.77 25.84 -8.56
C THR A 4 -3.07 26.09 -7.09
N ASN A 5 -3.45 25.04 -6.33
CA ASN A 5 -3.81 25.14 -4.93
C ASN A 5 -3.06 24.10 -4.07
N TYR A 6 -2.10 24.57 -3.28
CA TYR A 6 -1.33 23.73 -2.35
C TYR A 6 -2.22 23.03 -1.31
N THR A 7 -3.35 23.62 -0.94
CA THR A 7 -4.30 23.04 0.02
C THR A 7 -4.96 21.79 -0.57
N GLU A 8 -5.50 21.89 -1.78
CA GLU A 8 -6.11 20.75 -2.48
C GLU A 8 -5.11 19.61 -2.69
N MET A 9 -3.85 19.94 -3.04
CA MET A 9 -2.81 18.93 -3.17
C MET A 9 -2.51 18.24 -1.83
N LYS A 10 -2.43 19.01 -0.75
CA LYS A 10 -2.16 18.46 0.59
C LYS A 10 -3.30 17.57 1.05
N GLU A 11 -4.54 17.99 0.85
CA GLU A 11 -5.75 17.19 1.14
C GLU A 11 -5.74 15.89 0.33
N TRP A 12 -5.53 15.99 -0.98
CA TRP A 12 -5.48 14.82 -1.85
C TRP A 12 -4.38 13.84 -1.41
N ILE A 13 -3.18 14.32 -1.08
CA ILE A 13 -2.08 13.49 -0.56
C ILE A 13 -2.49 12.81 0.75
N SER A 14 -3.05 13.56 1.70
CA SER A 14 -3.46 13.03 3.00
C SER A 14 -4.56 11.98 2.89
N GLU A 15 -5.47 12.13 1.93
CA GLU A 15 -6.57 11.21 1.71
C GLU A 15 -6.13 9.96 0.95
N ASN A 16 -5.27 10.12 -0.06
CA ASN A 16 -5.00 9.08 -1.05
C ASN A 16 -3.67 8.36 -0.85
N LEU A 17 -2.70 8.93 -0.14
CA LEU A 17 -1.41 8.29 0.09
C LEU A 17 -1.33 7.70 1.49
N LEU A 18 -0.76 6.50 1.54
CA LEU A 18 -0.53 5.74 2.75
C LEU A 18 0.96 5.56 2.97
N THR A 19 1.38 5.65 4.22
CA THR A 19 2.66 5.13 4.67
C THR A 19 2.68 3.60 4.62
N LYS A 20 3.88 3.01 4.70
CA LYS A 20 4.04 1.55 4.84
C LYS A 20 3.22 0.98 6.01
N GLN A 21 3.19 1.68 7.15
CA GLN A 21 2.50 1.19 8.34
C GLN A 21 0.98 1.16 8.16
N GLU A 22 0.41 2.18 7.53
CA GLU A 22 -1.02 2.22 7.23
C GLU A 22 -1.41 1.15 6.21
N ALA A 23 -0.58 0.95 5.18
CA ALA A 23 -0.82 -0.10 4.19
C ALA A 23 -0.77 -1.52 4.80
N ILE A 24 0.16 -1.76 5.74
CA ILE A 24 0.23 -3.02 6.51
C ILE A 24 -1.06 -3.24 7.30
N LYS A 25 -1.57 -2.21 7.98
CA LYS A 25 -2.82 -2.28 8.76
C LYS A 25 -4.02 -2.65 7.86
N ILE A 26 -4.16 -1.99 6.71
CA ILE A 26 -5.29 -2.25 5.78
C ILE A 26 -5.26 -3.67 5.20
N THR A 27 -4.06 -4.17 4.85
CA THR A 27 -3.91 -5.51 4.28
C THR A 27 -4.03 -6.63 5.31
N ASN A 28 -3.94 -6.30 6.60
CA ASN A 28 -3.90 -7.23 7.71
C ASN A 28 -2.86 -8.35 7.45
N GLN A 29 -1.65 -7.92 7.14
CA GLN A 29 -0.48 -8.77 6.91
C GLN A 29 0.61 -8.46 7.94
N SER A 30 1.55 -9.37 8.15
CA SER A 30 2.77 -9.03 8.89
C SER A 30 3.64 -8.07 8.07
N PRO A 31 4.53 -7.28 8.71
CA PRO A 31 5.46 -6.40 7.99
C PRO A 31 6.33 -7.14 6.96
N GLU A 32 6.75 -8.37 7.26
CA GLU A 32 7.59 -9.21 6.39
C GLU A 32 6.80 -9.68 5.17
N THR A 33 5.56 -10.10 5.39
CA THR A 33 4.66 -10.53 4.31
C THR A 33 4.32 -9.36 3.38
N PHE A 34 4.09 -8.17 3.93
CA PHE A 34 3.90 -6.97 3.13
C PHE A 34 5.17 -6.62 2.35
N GLN A 35 6.34 -6.68 2.98
CA GLN A 35 7.62 -6.43 2.32
C GLN A 35 7.90 -7.45 1.20
N GLN A 36 7.47 -8.69 1.36
CA GLN A 36 7.50 -9.69 0.29
C GLN A 36 6.68 -9.22 -0.92
N ALA A 37 5.44 -8.77 -0.69
CA ALA A 37 4.54 -8.32 -1.75
C ALA A 37 5.10 -7.09 -2.50
N VAL A 38 5.78 -6.18 -1.79
CA VAL A 38 6.50 -5.06 -2.41
C VAL A 38 7.69 -5.56 -3.23
N ARG A 39 8.51 -6.46 -2.69
CA ARG A 39 9.69 -7.01 -3.38
C ARG A 39 9.33 -7.79 -4.64
N THR A 40 8.24 -8.54 -4.62
CA THR A 40 7.72 -9.28 -5.79
C THR A 40 6.88 -8.41 -6.72
N ARG A 41 6.82 -7.10 -6.49
CA ARG A 41 6.10 -6.10 -7.31
C ARG A 41 4.59 -6.34 -7.43
N VAL A 42 4.02 -7.10 -6.50
CA VAL A 42 2.57 -7.27 -6.36
C VAL A 42 1.95 -5.98 -5.82
N ILE A 43 2.64 -5.33 -4.88
CA ILE A 43 2.37 -3.96 -4.45
C ILE A 43 3.49 -3.09 -4.99
N ARG A 44 3.17 -1.94 -5.59
CA ARG A 44 4.15 -0.96 -6.05
C ARG A 44 3.96 0.34 -5.27
N PRO A 45 5.03 0.95 -4.73
CA PRO A 45 4.93 2.29 -4.18
C PRO A 45 4.49 3.27 -5.28
N PHE A 46 3.58 4.17 -4.94
CA PHE A 46 3.22 5.30 -5.79
C PHE A 46 4.36 6.32 -5.84
N TYR A 47 5.00 6.51 -4.68
CA TYR A 47 6.19 7.32 -4.53
C TYR A 47 7.25 6.55 -3.75
N GLU A 48 8.49 6.66 -4.22
CA GLU A 48 9.68 6.15 -3.53
C GLU A 48 10.76 7.24 -3.57
N SER A 49 11.34 7.58 -2.42
CA SER A 49 12.43 8.55 -2.37
C SER A 49 13.64 8.03 -3.14
N LYS A 50 14.24 8.89 -3.97
CA LYS A 50 15.43 8.55 -4.77
C LYS A 50 16.70 8.41 -3.92
N GLU A 51 16.72 9.14 -2.81
CA GLU A 51 17.82 9.16 -1.86
C GLU A 51 17.42 8.40 -0.58
N GLY A 52 18.37 7.66 -0.02
CA GLY A 52 18.16 6.79 1.14
C GLY A 52 18.65 5.36 0.89
N LYS A 53 19.14 4.70 1.95
CA LYS A 53 19.48 3.27 1.93
C LYS A 53 18.63 2.54 2.97
N GLY A 54 18.09 1.40 2.58
CA GLY A 54 17.34 0.51 3.48
C GLY A 54 16.16 1.23 4.16
N PRO A 55 16.12 1.32 5.51
CA PRO A 55 15.02 1.94 6.26
C PRO A 55 14.80 3.43 5.95
N ALA A 56 15.82 4.13 5.43
CA ALA A 56 15.71 5.56 5.11
C ALA A 56 14.87 5.85 3.85
N ILE A 57 14.53 4.82 3.06
CA ILE A 57 13.73 4.99 1.85
C ILE A 57 12.26 5.22 2.24
N VAL A 58 11.74 6.41 1.93
CA VAL A 58 10.33 6.74 2.11
C VAL A 58 9.53 6.12 0.97
N ARG A 59 8.50 5.35 1.32
CA ARG A 59 7.56 4.77 0.37
C ARG A 59 6.14 5.17 0.74
N LEU A 60 5.44 5.75 -0.23
CA LEU A 60 4.01 6.02 -0.14
C LEU A 60 3.26 5.15 -1.14
N TYR A 61 2.07 4.70 -0.75
CA TYR A 61 1.24 3.80 -1.53
C TYR A 61 -0.10 4.46 -1.79
N LEU A 62 -0.67 4.27 -2.99
CA LEU A 62 -2.04 4.67 -3.24
C LEU A 62 -2.99 3.83 -2.40
N ARG A 63 -3.89 4.50 -1.67
CA ARG A 63 -4.94 3.87 -0.86
C ARG A 63 -5.76 2.90 -1.69
N SER A 64 -6.21 3.33 -2.87
CA SER A 64 -7.03 2.53 -3.79
C SER A 64 -6.36 1.20 -4.17
N ASP A 65 -5.06 1.22 -4.46
CA ASP A 65 -4.30 0.03 -4.83
C ASP A 65 -4.16 -0.94 -3.64
N ILE A 66 -3.89 -0.41 -2.45
CA ILE A 66 -3.78 -1.21 -1.23
C ILE A 66 -5.12 -1.85 -0.86
N GLU A 67 -6.22 -1.11 -0.97
CA GLU A 67 -7.57 -1.63 -0.71
C GLU A 67 -7.97 -2.70 -1.74
N ALA A 68 -7.67 -2.49 -3.02
CA ALA A 68 -7.91 -3.48 -4.07
C ALA A 68 -7.12 -4.77 -3.81
N TYR A 69 -5.87 -4.64 -3.37
CA TYR A 69 -5.04 -5.78 -3.00
C TYR A 69 -5.58 -6.49 -1.73
N ALA A 70 -5.97 -5.75 -0.69
CA ALA A 70 -6.58 -6.31 0.51
C ALA A 70 -7.86 -7.11 0.21
N LYS A 71 -8.70 -6.61 -0.70
CA LYS A 71 -9.89 -7.34 -1.20
C LYS A 71 -9.51 -8.67 -1.85
N LYS A 72 -8.49 -8.68 -2.70
CA LYS A 72 -7.98 -9.93 -3.33
C LYS A 72 -7.50 -10.94 -2.29
N LEU A 73 -6.79 -10.48 -1.25
CA LEU A 73 -6.35 -11.34 -0.13
C LEU A 73 -7.53 -11.94 0.63
N ALA A 74 -8.55 -11.14 0.94
CA ALA A 74 -9.74 -11.62 1.65
C ALA A 74 -10.48 -12.71 0.86
N ILE A 75 -10.63 -12.53 -0.47
CA ILE A 75 -11.22 -13.54 -1.36
C ILE A 75 -10.39 -14.83 -1.33
N ARG A 76 -9.05 -14.73 -1.44
CA ARG A 76 -8.16 -15.90 -1.41
C ARG A 76 -8.28 -16.68 -0.10
N ARG A 77 -8.24 -15.97 1.05
CA ARG A 77 -8.40 -16.55 2.39
C ARG A 77 -9.76 -17.23 2.56
N LYS A 78 -10.84 -16.67 2.00
CA LYS A 78 -12.17 -17.29 2.03
C LYS A 78 -12.21 -18.61 1.23
N LYS A 79 -11.64 -18.62 0.02
CA LYS A 79 -11.53 -19.83 -0.81
C LYS A 79 -10.69 -20.93 -0.14
N GLU A 80 -9.54 -20.57 0.43
CA GLU A 80 -8.67 -21.50 1.17
C GLU A 80 -9.37 -22.12 2.39
N ARG A 81 -10.25 -21.37 3.07
CA ARG A 81 -11.06 -21.90 4.19
C ARG A 81 -12.16 -22.85 3.71
N GLN A 82 -12.82 -22.53 2.59
CA GLN A 82 -13.88 -23.37 2.02
C GLN A 82 -13.36 -24.71 1.51
N ASN A 83 -12.16 -24.75 0.94
CA ASN A 83 -11.55 -25.99 0.43
C ASN A 83 -10.98 -26.90 1.54
N LYS A 84 -10.99 -26.45 2.80
CA LYS A 84 -10.52 -27.21 3.98
C LYS A 84 -11.66 -27.85 4.78
N VAL A 85 -12.91 -27.63 4.35
CA VAL A 85 -14.14 -28.23 4.91
C VAL A 85 -14.64 -29.26 3.91
#